data_AF-A0A8H7VIV3-F1
#
_entry.id   AF-A0A8H7VIV3-F1
#
_cell.length_a   1.000
_cell.length_b   1.000
_cell.length_c   1.000
_cell.angle_alpha   90.00
_cell.angle_beta   90.00
_cell.angle_gamma   90.00
#
_symmetry.space_group_name_H-M   'P 1'
#
loop_
_entity.id
_entity.type
_entity.pdbx_description
1 polymer ?
#
loop_
_entity_poly.entity_id
_entity_poly.type
_entity_poly.pdbx_seq_one_letter_code
_entity_poly.pdbx_strand_id
1 'polypeptide(L)'
;MSDDATTTTTTTIGELAWHARRKAWTSAAKEKIILQNTRAEETNTWLNERLDDQKHLLSCYDHLIVRRKESNQPLPLKFAVKVIVQGWKRDGTWPEGMEAPPVSADPNDF
;
A
#
# COMPACT_ATOMS: atom_id res chain seq x y z
N MET A 1 -8.53 33.69 40.83
CA MET A 1 -7.91 33.60 39.48
C MET A 1 -7.93 32.13 39.12
N SER A 2 -8.87 31.75 38.27
CA SER A 2 -9.24 30.37 37.95
C SER A 2 -9.33 30.28 36.44
N ASP A 3 -8.46 29.51 35.81
CA ASP A 3 -8.53 29.11 34.40
C ASP A 3 -7.63 27.87 34.22
N ASP A 4 -8.14 26.65 34.50
CA ASP A 4 -7.47 25.40 34.05
C ASP A 4 -8.38 24.16 34.13
N ALA A 5 -9.62 24.22 33.61
CA ALA A 5 -10.54 23.08 33.67
C ALA A 5 -11.16 22.67 32.32
N THR A 6 -10.95 23.44 31.25
CA THR A 6 -11.75 23.29 30.02
C THR A 6 -11.01 22.57 28.88
N THR A 7 -9.68 22.43 28.96
CA THR A 7 -8.83 21.81 27.92
C THR A 7 -8.83 20.28 27.95
N THR A 8 -8.99 19.67 29.13
CA THR A 8 -8.92 18.21 29.28
C THR A 8 -10.12 17.51 28.64
N THR A 9 -11.32 18.10 28.71
CA THR A 9 -12.56 17.48 28.23
C THR A 9 -12.65 17.42 26.70
N THR A 10 -12.09 18.41 26.00
CA THR A 10 -12.14 18.47 24.52
C THR A 10 -11.21 17.45 23.86
N THR A 11 -10.02 17.23 24.44
CA THR A 11 -9.05 16.22 23.97
C THR A 11 -9.65 14.82 24.00
N THR A 12 -10.39 14.47 25.06
CA THR A 12 -11.04 13.16 25.21
C THR A 12 -12.14 12.92 24.18
N ILE A 13 -12.87 13.96 23.77
CA ILE A 13 -13.94 13.85 22.76
C ILE A 13 -13.36 13.53 21.37
N GLY A 14 -12.26 14.22 21.00
CA GLY A 14 -11.59 13.99 19.71
C GLY A 14 -11.02 12.57 19.60
N GLU A 15 -10.40 12.10 20.68
CA GLU A 15 -9.84 10.75 20.79
C GLU A 15 -10.92 9.66 20.69
N LEU A 16 -12.03 9.80 21.43
CA LEU A 16 -13.16 8.87 21.35
C LEU A 16 -13.76 8.82 19.94
N ALA A 17 -13.92 9.98 19.30
CA ALA A 17 -14.43 10.05 17.93
C ALA A 17 -13.45 9.45 16.91
N TRP A 18 -12.13 9.58 17.14
CA TRP A 18 -11.09 8.93 16.33
C TRP A 18 -11.11 7.41 16.48
N HIS A 19 -11.17 6.90 17.71
CA HIS A 19 -11.28 5.46 17.97
C HIS A 19 -12.55 4.85 17.39
N ALA A 20 -13.69 5.54 17.50
CA ALA A 20 -14.94 5.09 16.90
C ALA A 20 -14.84 4.98 15.37
N ARG A 21 -14.29 6.00 14.70
CA ARG A 21 -14.04 5.98 13.25
C ARG A 21 -13.06 4.90 12.82
N ARG A 22 -11.93 4.80 13.52
CA ARG A 22 -10.92 3.75 13.26
C ARG A 22 -11.55 2.37 13.39
N LYS A 23 -12.31 2.13 14.46
CA LYS A 23 -13.00 0.85 14.68
C LYS A 23 -13.98 0.56 13.55
N ALA A 24 -14.78 1.53 13.10
CA ALA A 24 -15.71 1.35 11.98
C ALA A 24 -14.99 1.02 10.65
N TRP A 25 -13.80 1.58 10.43
CA TRP A 25 -12.99 1.27 9.25
C TRP A 25 -12.31 -0.10 9.32
N THR A 26 -11.89 -0.52 10.51
CA THR A 26 -11.20 -1.79 10.72
C THR A 26 -12.13 -2.94 11.12
N SER A 27 -13.42 -2.69 11.33
CA SER A 27 -14.39 -3.69 11.77
C SER A 27 -14.96 -4.56 10.65
N ALA A 28 -14.37 -4.53 9.44
CA ALA A 28 -14.66 -5.57 8.47
C ALA A 28 -14.41 -6.93 9.15
N ALA A 29 -15.31 -7.90 8.93
CA ALA A 29 -15.17 -9.23 9.52
C ALA A 29 -13.74 -9.71 9.29
N LYS A 30 -13.02 -10.06 10.35
CA LYS A 30 -11.60 -10.45 10.31
C LYS A 30 -11.33 -11.48 9.20
N GLU A 31 -12.28 -12.38 9.00
CA GLU A 31 -12.32 -13.37 7.94
C GLU A 31 -12.33 -12.78 6.52
N LYS A 32 -13.11 -11.71 6.27
CA LYS A 32 -13.13 -10.99 4.98
C LYS A 32 -11.77 -10.36 4.68
N ILE A 33 -11.12 -9.76 5.69
CA ILE A 33 -9.78 -9.17 5.54
C ILE A 33 -8.77 -10.27 5.22
N ILE A 34 -8.80 -11.39 5.96
CA ILE A 34 -7.92 -12.54 5.72
C ILE A 34 -8.11 -13.06 4.29
N LEU A 35 -9.35 -13.28 3.85
CA LEU A 35 -9.64 -13.76 2.50
C LEU A 35 -9.14 -12.80 1.40
N GLN A 36 -9.34 -11.49 1.60
CA GLN A 36 -8.84 -10.48 0.67
C GLN A 36 -7.31 -10.45 0.60
N ASN A 37 -6.64 -10.58 1.75
CA ASN A 37 -5.18 -10.64 1.81
C ASN A 37 -4.65 -11.90 1.13
N THR A 38 -5.24 -13.07 1.39
CA THR A 38 -4.85 -14.32 0.73
C THR A 38 -4.97 -14.20 -0.79
N ARG A 39 -6.10 -13.69 -1.29
CA ARG A 39 -6.31 -13.48 -2.73
C ARG A 39 -5.31 -12.49 -3.33
N ALA A 40 -4.99 -11.41 -2.61
CA ALA A 40 -4.01 -10.44 -3.05
C ALA A 40 -2.60 -11.06 -3.13
N GLU A 41 -2.24 -11.93 -2.18
CA GLU A 41 -0.97 -12.63 -2.16
C GLU A 41 -0.86 -13.65 -3.30
N GLU A 42 -1.89 -14.45 -3.55
CA GLU A 42 -1.96 -15.38 -4.69
C GLU A 42 -1.83 -14.64 -6.03
N THR A 43 -2.55 -13.52 -6.18
CA THR A 43 -2.48 -12.68 -7.37
C THR A 43 -1.07 -12.09 -7.53
N ASN A 44 -0.47 -11.65 -6.43
CA ASN A 44 0.90 -11.13 -6.43
C ASN A 44 1.89 -12.22 -6.86
N THR A 45 1.81 -13.43 -6.33
CA THR A 45 2.67 -14.55 -6.74
C THR A 45 2.54 -14.82 -8.24
N TRP A 46 1.31 -14.95 -8.75
CA TRP A 46 1.08 -15.19 -10.17
C TRP A 46 1.65 -14.08 -11.07
N LEU A 47 1.51 -12.81 -10.65
CA LEU A 47 2.03 -11.67 -11.40
C LEU A 47 3.57 -11.67 -11.42
N ASN A 48 4.20 -11.98 -10.30
CA ASN A 48 5.66 -12.07 -10.23
C ASN A 48 6.18 -13.26 -11.05
N GLU A 49 5.54 -14.43 -11.00
CA GLU A 49 5.98 -15.58 -11.80
C GLU A 49 5.90 -15.34 -13.32
N ARG A 50 4.96 -14.52 -13.78
CA ARG A 50 4.72 -14.29 -15.22
C ARG A 50 5.28 -12.99 -15.78
N LEU A 51 5.43 -11.95 -14.97
CA LEU A 51 5.69 -10.57 -15.41
C LEU A 51 6.86 -9.90 -14.68
N ASP A 52 7.73 -10.65 -13.99
CA ASP A 52 8.86 -10.07 -13.25
C ASP A 52 10.06 -9.69 -14.12
N ASP A 53 10.00 -9.94 -15.43
CA ASP A 53 10.99 -9.42 -16.36
C ASP A 53 10.79 -7.91 -16.61
N GLN A 54 11.92 -7.22 -16.75
CA GLN A 54 11.96 -5.76 -16.92
C GLN A 54 11.08 -5.26 -18.08
N LYS A 55 11.01 -6.02 -19.19
CA LYS A 55 10.22 -5.63 -20.37
C LYS A 55 8.72 -5.60 -20.06
N HIS A 56 8.19 -6.61 -19.37
CA HIS A 56 6.79 -6.62 -18.98
C HIS A 56 6.49 -5.54 -17.93
N LEU A 57 7.36 -5.32 -16.95
CA LEU A 57 7.18 -4.27 -15.94
C LEU A 57 7.11 -2.88 -16.58
N LEU A 58 7.98 -2.58 -17.56
CA LEU A 58 7.94 -1.32 -18.30
C LEU A 58 6.68 -1.19 -19.18
N SER A 59 6.23 -2.28 -19.81
CA SER A 59 4.97 -2.28 -20.54
C SER A 59 3.77 -1.99 -19.63
N CYS A 60 3.74 -2.57 -18.43
CA CYS A 60 2.72 -2.27 -17.42
C CYS A 60 2.79 -0.79 -17.00
N TYR A 61 3.99 -0.24 -16.79
CA TYR A 61 4.18 1.16 -16.46
C TYR A 61 3.63 2.09 -17.55
N ASP A 62 3.93 1.80 -18.83
CA ASP A 62 3.44 2.60 -19.95
C ASP A 62 1.91 2.58 -20.05
N HIS A 63 1.29 1.43 -19.78
CA HIS A 63 -0.16 1.32 -19.83
C HIS A 63 -0.85 2.02 -18.65
N LEU A 64 -0.39 1.76 -17.43
CA LEU A 64 -1.05 2.21 -16.21
C LEU A 64 -0.72 3.66 -15.84
N ILE A 65 0.54 4.07 -16.02
CA ILE A 65 1.03 5.37 -15.54
C ILE A 65 1.07 6.38 -16.68
N VAL A 66 1.75 6.06 -17.78
CA VAL A 66 1.92 6.99 -18.91
C VAL A 66 0.61 7.21 -19.65
N ARG A 67 -0.05 6.11 -20.04
CA ARG A 67 -1.31 6.13 -20.81
C ARG A 67 -2.56 6.21 -19.94
N ARG A 68 -2.41 6.09 -18.61
CA ARG A 68 -3.52 6.14 -17.62
C ARG A 68 -4.68 5.21 -17.97
N LYS A 69 -4.39 4.02 -18.51
CA LYS A 69 -5.43 3.02 -18.78
C LYS A 69 -5.97 2.49 -17.46
N GLU A 70 -7.29 2.48 -17.34
CA GLU A 70 -7.97 1.93 -16.18
C GLU A 70 -8.00 0.39 -16.24
N SER A 71 -7.86 -0.24 -15.07
CA SER A 71 -8.02 -1.67 -14.89
C SER A 71 -9.24 -1.93 -14.02
N ASN A 72 -10.11 -2.82 -14.47
CA ASN A 72 -11.26 -3.29 -13.69
C ASN A 72 -10.85 -4.27 -12.57
N GLN A 73 -9.58 -4.67 -12.52
CA GLN A 73 -9.03 -5.54 -11.49
C GLN A 73 -8.05 -4.76 -10.62
N PRO A 74 -8.14 -4.89 -9.29
CA PRO A 74 -7.19 -4.25 -8.38
C PRO A 74 -5.82 -4.90 -8.56
N LEU A 75 -4.78 -4.06 -8.66
CA LEU A 75 -3.40 -4.53 -8.73
C LEU A 75 -2.85 -4.70 -7.32
N PRO A 76 -2.23 -5.85 -6.96
CA PRO A 76 -1.56 -6.00 -5.68
C PRO A 76 -0.47 -4.93 -5.50
N LEU A 77 -0.47 -4.28 -4.33
CA LEU A 77 0.43 -3.16 -4.06
C LEU A 77 1.91 -3.54 -4.24
N LYS A 78 2.30 -4.74 -3.77
CA LYS A 78 3.67 -5.27 -3.90
C LYS A 78 4.14 -5.28 -5.37
N PHE A 79 3.28 -5.75 -6.28
CA PHE A 79 3.58 -5.76 -7.71
C PHE A 79 3.57 -4.34 -8.31
N ALA A 80 2.60 -3.51 -7.92
CA ALA A 80 2.50 -2.13 -8.39
C ALA A 80 3.79 -1.32 -8.09
N VAL A 81 4.37 -1.50 -6.90
CA VAL A 81 5.65 -0.87 -6.53
C VAL A 81 6.76 -1.27 -7.50
N LYS A 82 6.89 -2.55 -7.87
CA LYS A 82 7.90 -3.00 -8.84
C LYS A 82 7.73 -2.30 -10.19
N VAL A 83 6.50 -2.22 -10.71
CA VAL A 83 6.18 -1.54 -11.97
C VAL A 83 6.60 -0.07 -11.92
N ILE A 84 6.26 0.63 -10.83
CA ILE A 84 6.58 2.05 -10.65
C ILE A 84 8.09 2.27 -10.57
N VAL A 85 8.81 1.47 -9.77
CA VAL A 85 10.26 1.59 -9.60
C VAL A 85 10.97 1.39 -10.94
N GLN A 86 10.59 0.38 -11.73
CA GLN A 86 11.21 0.14 -13.04
C GLN A 86 10.95 1.30 -14.01
N GLY A 87 9.72 1.83 -14.04
CA GLY A 87 9.39 3.01 -14.85
C GLY A 87 10.18 4.24 -14.43
N TRP A 88 10.27 4.53 -13.13
CA TRP A 88 11.02 5.66 -12.62
C TRP A 88 12.52 5.53 -12.82
N LYS A 89 13.08 4.31 -12.77
CA LYS A 89 14.47 4.05 -13.15
C LYS A 89 14.71 4.35 -14.63
N ARG A 90 13.79 3.93 -15.51
CA ARG A 90 13.86 4.24 -16.95
C ARG A 90 13.78 5.74 -17.21
N ASP A 91 12.90 6.44 -16.51
CA ASP A 91 12.66 7.88 -16.71
C ASP A 91 13.74 8.75 -16.04
N GLY A 92 14.71 8.15 -15.34
CA GLY A 92 15.80 8.87 -14.64
C GLY A 92 15.32 9.65 -13.41
N THR A 93 14.07 9.45 -12.98
CA THR A 93 13.48 10.11 -11.81
C THR A 93 13.74 9.34 -10.51
N TRP A 94 14.17 8.08 -10.61
CA TRP A 94 14.58 7.29 -9.45
C TRP A 94 16.02 7.65 -9.04
N PRO A 95 16.28 7.99 -7.77
CA PRO A 95 17.62 8.32 -7.32
C PRO A 95 18.59 7.15 -7.51
N GLU A 96 19.72 7.42 -8.18
CA GLU A 96 20.79 6.45 -8.36
C GLU A 96 21.35 6.04 -6.97
N GLY A 97 21.43 4.73 -6.72
CA GLY A 97 21.97 4.19 -5.47
C GLY A 97 20.97 3.95 -4.33
N MET A 98 19.69 4.31 -4.47
CA MET A 98 18.64 3.81 -3.56
C MET A 98 18.00 2.57 -4.17
N GLU A 99 18.54 1.38 -3.90
CA GLU A 99 17.76 0.16 -4.09
C GLU A 99 16.66 0.10 -3.03
N ALA A 100 15.46 -0.31 -3.43
CA ALA A 100 14.40 -0.57 -2.47
C ALA A 100 14.92 -1.61 -1.46
N PRO A 101 14.68 -1.43 -0.14
CA PRO A 101 15.11 -2.41 0.85
C PRO A 101 14.65 -3.80 0.41
N PRO A 102 15.52 -4.83 0.50
CA PRO A 102 15.07 -6.19 0.26
C PRO A 102 13.88 -6.45 1.18
N VAL A 103 12.83 -7.08 0.63
CA VAL A 103 11.67 -7.49 1.43
C VAL A 103 12.22 -8.31 2.58
N SER A 104 12.11 -7.82 3.81
CA SER A 104 12.68 -8.47 4.98
C SER A 104 12.21 -9.92 4.98
N ALA A 105 13.17 -10.84 4.92
CA ALA A 105 12.92 -12.28 4.98
C ALA A 105 12.54 -12.72 6.41
N ASP A 106 12.42 -11.76 7.35
CA ASP A 106 12.06 -12.03 8.73
C ASP A 106 10.61 -11.59 9.00
N PRO A 107 9.68 -12.56 9.21
CA PRO A 107 8.27 -12.27 9.49
C PRO A 107 8.03 -11.64 10.89
N ASN A 108 9.08 -11.28 11.63
CA ASN A 108 8.98 -10.74 12.99
C ASN A 108 9.43 -9.29 13.16
N ASP A 109 9.85 -8.58 12.10
CA ASP A 109 10.09 -7.14 12.18
C ASP A 109 8.76 -6.39 12.01
N PHE A 110 8.09 -6.13 13.14
CA PHE A 110 6.98 -5.19 13.30
C PHE A 110 7.43 -3.93 14.04
#